data_AF-A0A7W9UIQ5-F1
#
_entry.id   AF-A0A7W9UIQ5-F1
#
_cell.length_a   1.000
_cell.length_b   1.000
_cell.length_c   1.000
_cell.angle_alpha   90.00
_cell.angle_beta   90.00
_cell.angle_gamma   90.00
#
_symmetry.space_group_name_H-M   'P 1'
#
loop_
_entity.id
_entity.type
_entity.pdbx_description
1 polymer ?
#
loop_
_entity_poly.entity_id
_entity_poly.type
_entity_poly.pdbx_seq_one_letter_code
_entity_poly.pdbx_strand_id
1 'polypeptide(L)'
;MPKIEYGKTKPSEADIKTWCTLTGSNGEIPELVATLRNIDAAYREWRRTLSGGTKQKQQEILRMTRQSRVMRMYQPTLIPGLLQTAEYAYEILRRSIKFHKIPDDLDEGVAKRMERQQVLYQGDRLFHILMGESALYNNVGGNSVMTGQLDRLMAIMGLPRVSFGIIPTGTELPMQLTNFVMFDERRVTVETVTAELAVTQPREIRAYHQTFDILAGHSVTGDAARDLIRKAVEARAT
;
A
#
# COMPACT_ATOMS: atom_id res chain seq x y z
N MET A 1 -39.67 -4.38 0.48
CA MET A 1 -38.41 -5.13 0.64
C MET A 1 -37.29 -4.26 0.09
N PRO A 2 -36.48 -3.60 0.95
CA PRO A 2 -35.76 -2.39 0.59
C PRO A 2 -34.51 -2.68 -0.24
N LYS A 3 -33.97 -1.63 -0.90
CA LYS A 3 -32.68 -1.62 -1.64
C LYS A 3 -31.49 -2.25 -0.88
N ILE A 4 -31.59 -2.33 0.45
CA ILE A 4 -30.61 -2.96 1.34
C ILE A 4 -30.50 -4.48 1.10
N GLU A 5 -31.61 -5.20 0.94
CA GLU A 5 -31.60 -6.67 0.73
C GLU A 5 -31.01 -7.06 -0.63
N TYR A 6 -31.07 -6.15 -1.60
CA TYR A 6 -30.45 -6.29 -2.92
C TYR A 6 -29.01 -5.76 -2.96
N GLY A 7 -28.43 -5.38 -1.82
CA GLY A 7 -27.07 -4.84 -1.73
C GLY A 7 -26.87 -3.48 -2.41
N LYS A 8 -27.94 -2.78 -2.80
CA LYS A 8 -27.88 -1.47 -3.47
C LYS A 8 -27.67 -0.31 -2.50
N THR A 9 -27.84 -0.52 -1.20
CA THR A 9 -27.65 0.51 -0.18
C THR A 9 -27.13 -0.13 1.11
N LYS A 10 -26.07 0.45 1.69
CA LYS A 10 -25.50 -0.01 2.96
C LYS A 10 -26.45 0.35 4.12
N PRO A 11 -26.76 -0.58 5.04
CA PRO A 11 -27.58 -0.27 6.21
C PRO A 11 -26.85 0.68 7.16
N SER A 12 -27.53 1.69 7.66
CA SER A 12 -27.06 2.55 8.74
C SER A 12 -27.18 1.87 10.10
N GLU A 13 -26.57 2.43 11.15
CA GLU A 13 -26.79 1.94 12.53
C GLU A 13 -28.27 1.99 12.92
N ALA A 14 -29.02 2.98 12.43
CA ALA A 14 -30.45 3.09 12.67
C ALA A 14 -31.22 1.96 11.97
N ASP A 15 -30.83 1.59 10.75
CA ASP A 15 -31.43 0.46 10.01
C ASP A 15 -31.17 -0.87 10.74
N ILE A 16 -29.94 -1.09 11.24
CA ILE A 16 -29.59 -2.28 12.03
C ILE A 16 -30.43 -2.36 13.30
N LYS A 17 -30.53 -1.27 14.07
CA LYS A 17 -31.32 -1.22 15.30
C LYS A 17 -32.81 -1.49 15.03
N THR A 18 -33.35 -0.85 13.99
CA THR A 18 -34.75 -1.01 13.59
C THR A 18 -35.03 -2.45 13.17
N TRP A 19 -34.18 -3.05 12.34
CA TRP A 19 -34.34 -4.43 11.89
C TRP A 19 -34.27 -5.41 13.07
N CYS A 20 -33.26 -5.30 13.94
CA CYS A 20 -33.12 -6.20 15.10
C CYS A 20 -34.33 -6.09 16.06
N THR A 21 -34.89 -4.89 16.22
CA THR A 21 -36.09 -4.68 17.02
C THR A 21 -37.29 -5.39 16.40
N LEU A 22 -37.48 -5.25 15.09
CA LEU A 22 -38.60 -5.86 14.36
C LEU A 22 -38.51 -7.38 14.28
N THR A 23 -37.30 -7.94 14.23
CA THR A 23 -37.07 -9.41 14.14
C THR A 23 -36.86 -10.07 15.50
N GLY A 24 -36.92 -9.33 16.61
CA GLY A 24 -36.69 -9.86 17.94
C GLY A 24 -35.22 -10.21 18.25
N SER A 25 -34.27 -9.76 17.43
CA SER A 25 -32.83 -10.04 17.54
C SER A 25 -32.07 -8.93 18.28
N ASN A 26 -32.68 -8.31 19.30
CA ASN A 26 -32.09 -7.15 20.00
C ASN A 26 -30.71 -7.40 20.63
N GLY A 27 -30.42 -8.65 21.02
CA GLY A 27 -29.12 -9.04 21.58
C GLY A 27 -27.95 -8.88 20.60
N GLU A 28 -28.23 -8.92 19.29
CA GLU A 28 -27.22 -8.85 18.21
C GLU A 28 -26.84 -7.39 17.86
N ILE A 29 -27.60 -6.40 18.33
CA ILE A 29 -27.39 -4.98 18.00
C ILE A 29 -25.96 -4.52 18.28
N PRO A 30 -25.35 -4.80 19.45
CA PRO A 30 -23.99 -4.34 19.74
C PRO A 30 -22.96 -4.89 18.74
N GLU A 31 -23.06 -6.18 18.39
CA GLU A 31 -22.13 -6.84 17.49
C GLU A 31 -22.31 -6.38 16.03
N LEU A 32 -23.55 -6.26 15.56
CA LEU A 32 -23.84 -5.79 14.20
C LEU A 32 -23.46 -4.31 14.01
N VAL A 33 -23.69 -3.46 15.01
CA VAL A 33 -23.24 -2.06 14.99
C VAL A 33 -21.70 -1.99 15.04
N ALA A 34 -21.05 -2.80 15.87
CA ALA A 34 -19.59 -2.87 15.90
C ALA A 34 -19.03 -3.34 14.54
N THR A 35 -19.67 -4.30 13.89
CA THR A 35 -19.33 -4.79 12.56
C THR A 35 -19.48 -3.70 11.49
N LEU A 36 -20.60 -2.97 11.51
CA LEU A 36 -20.83 -1.84 10.60
C LEU A 36 -19.73 -0.78 10.74
N ARG A 37 -19.43 -0.38 11.99
CA ARG A 37 -18.38 0.59 12.32
C ARG A 37 -17.01 0.09 11.90
N ASN A 38 -16.72 -1.19 12.06
CA ASN A 38 -15.46 -1.80 11.63
C ASN A 38 -15.32 -1.74 10.10
N ILE A 39 -16.41 -2.01 9.36
CA ILE A 39 -16.40 -1.90 7.89
C ILE A 39 -16.21 -0.45 7.44
N ASP A 40 -16.88 0.51 8.08
CA ASP A 40 -16.68 1.94 7.78
C ASP A 40 -15.28 2.44 8.15
N ALA A 41 -14.73 1.99 9.27
CA ALA A 41 -13.37 2.33 9.67
C ALA A 41 -12.31 1.68 8.78
N ALA A 42 -12.64 0.53 8.19
CA ALA A 42 -11.80 -0.20 7.25
C ALA A 42 -11.72 0.49 5.89
N TYR A 43 -12.83 1.04 5.37
CA TYR A 43 -12.87 1.77 4.10
C TYR A 43 -12.63 3.27 4.29
N ARG A 44 -11.42 3.73 3.95
CA ARG A 44 -11.03 5.13 4.12
C ARG A 44 -10.87 5.82 2.78
N GLU A 45 -11.87 6.58 2.37
CA GLU A 45 -11.82 7.38 1.14
C GLU A 45 -10.56 8.26 1.12
N TRP A 46 -9.86 8.27 -0.02
CA TRP A 46 -8.63 9.02 -0.17
C TRP A 46 -8.83 10.51 0.07
N ARG A 47 -9.93 11.07 -0.44
CA ARG A 47 -10.26 12.49 -0.23
C ARG A 47 -10.40 12.84 1.25
N ARG A 48 -11.00 11.97 2.07
CA ARG A 48 -11.12 12.18 3.52
C ARG A 48 -9.78 11.98 4.22
N THR A 49 -9.08 10.91 3.87
CA THR A 49 -7.78 10.53 4.44
C THR A 49 -6.71 11.58 4.18
N LEU A 50 -6.75 12.22 3.01
CA LEU A 50 -5.80 13.24 2.57
C LEU A 50 -6.33 14.67 2.79
N SER A 51 -7.44 14.85 3.50
CA SER A 51 -8.05 16.17 3.73
C SER A 51 -7.14 17.11 4.53
N GLY A 52 -6.31 16.57 5.43
CA GLY A 52 -5.27 17.32 6.13
C GLY A 52 -3.90 17.29 5.44
N GLY A 53 -3.87 16.99 4.14
CA GLY A 53 -2.66 17.01 3.31
C GLY A 53 -1.90 15.68 3.25
N THR A 54 -0.99 15.59 2.29
CA THR A 54 -0.14 14.42 2.08
C THR A 54 0.87 14.22 3.20
N LYS A 55 1.35 15.30 3.86
CA LYS A 55 2.23 15.26 5.03
C LYS A 55 1.61 14.47 6.18
N GLN A 56 0.34 14.72 6.50
CA GLN A 56 -0.36 14.02 7.58
C GLN A 56 -0.44 12.52 7.29
N LYS A 57 -0.69 12.14 6.04
CA LYS A 57 -0.68 10.73 5.63
C LYS A 57 0.70 10.10 5.77
N GLN A 58 1.77 10.80 5.39
CA GLN A 58 3.13 10.30 5.60
C GLN A 58 3.45 10.10 7.10
N GLN A 59 2.96 10.99 7.98
CA GLN A 59 3.10 10.85 9.43
C GLN A 59 2.33 9.63 9.96
N GLU A 60 1.09 9.38 9.49
CA GLU A 60 0.32 8.20 9.86
C GLU A 60 1.09 6.91 9.51
N ILE A 61 1.61 6.83 8.28
CA ILE A 61 2.37 5.66 7.83
C ILE A 61 3.64 5.49 8.66
N LEU A 62 4.38 6.58 8.94
CA LEU A 62 5.57 6.53 9.79
C LEU A 62 5.25 6.02 11.20
N ARG A 63 4.11 6.42 11.79
CA ARG A 63 3.67 5.87 13.10
C ARG A 63 3.45 4.36 13.02
N MET A 64 2.73 3.89 12.00
CA MET A 64 2.51 2.45 11.80
C MET A 64 3.83 1.69 11.61
N THR A 65 4.72 2.20 10.75
CA THR A 65 6.06 1.62 10.55
C THR A 65 6.86 1.56 11.85
N ARG A 66 6.81 2.61 12.69
CA ARG A 66 7.49 2.64 14.00
C ARG A 66 6.88 1.67 15.03
N GLN A 67 5.66 1.20 14.81
CA GLN A 67 5.01 0.23 15.67
C GLN A 67 5.21 -1.22 15.20
N SER A 68 5.83 -1.43 14.03
CA SER A 68 5.99 -2.75 13.43
C SER A 68 7.41 -3.27 13.33
N ARG A 69 7.62 -4.54 13.69
CA ARG A 69 8.93 -5.20 13.56
C ARG A 69 9.17 -5.72 12.15
N VAL A 70 8.13 -6.18 11.47
CA VAL A 70 8.23 -6.73 10.12
C VAL A 70 7.21 -6.05 9.22
N MET A 71 7.70 -5.50 8.11
CA MET A 71 6.86 -4.97 7.04
C MET A 71 6.99 -5.84 5.79
N ARG A 72 5.86 -6.22 5.21
CA ARG A 72 5.79 -6.92 3.92
C ARG A 72 5.08 -6.03 2.92
N MET A 73 5.65 -5.84 1.74
CA MET A 73 5.11 -4.94 0.73
C MET A 73 5.06 -5.65 -0.62
N TYR A 74 3.90 -5.61 -1.27
CA TYR A 74 3.78 -5.97 -2.67
C TYR A 74 3.35 -4.74 -3.47
N GLN A 75 4.13 -4.38 -4.50
CA GLN A 75 3.85 -3.26 -5.39
C GLN A 75 3.99 -3.70 -6.86
N PRO A 76 2.89 -3.96 -7.58
CA PRO A 76 2.95 -4.49 -8.93
C PRO A 76 3.43 -3.46 -9.98
N THR A 77 3.07 -2.18 -9.81
CA THR A 77 3.16 -1.17 -10.88
C THR A 77 3.95 0.08 -10.52
N LEU A 78 4.17 0.37 -9.24
CA LEU A 78 4.89 1.55 -8.78
C LEU A 78 5.99 1.15 -7.80
N ILE A 79 7.06 1.95 -7.74
CA ILE A 79 8.10 1.74 -6.75
C ILE A 79 7.58 2.10 -5.35
N PRO A 80 7.74 1.22 -4.33
CA PRO A 80 7.23 1.46 -2.99
C PRO A 80 7.73 2.80 -2.43
N GLY A 81 6.85 3.55 -1.75
CA GLY A 81 7.18 4.90 -1.24
C GLY A 81 8.35 4.97 -0.24
N LEU A 82 8.77 3.83 0.33
CA LEU A 82 9.97 3.72 1.15
C LEU A 82 11.27 3.70 0.32
N LEU A 83 11.19 3.34 -0.97
CA LEU A 83 12.32 3.20 -1.87
C LEU A 83 12.45 4.37 -2.87
N GLN A 84 11.52 5.32 -2.82
CA GLN A 84 11.44 6.41 -3.80
C GLN A 84 12.57 7.44 -3.64
N THR A 85 13.05 8.05 -4.70
CA THR A 85 13.83 9.29 -4.63
C THR A 85 12.89 10.48 -4.38
N ALA A 86 13.46 11.65 -4.08
CA ALA A 86 12.67 12.86 -3.87
C ALA A 86 11.90 13.25 -5.14
N GLU A 87 12.53 13.11 -6.31
CA GLU A 87 11.98 13.45 -7.61
C GLU A 87 10.84 12.50 -8.01
N TYR A 88 10.99 11.20 -7.77
CA TYR A 88 9.92 10.24 -8.00
C TYR A 88 8.75 10.48 -7.03
N ALA A 89 9.06 10.73 -5.75
CA ALA A 89 8.06 11.04 -4.73
C ALA A 89 7.26 12.30 -5.07
N TYR A 90 7.94 13.34 -5.55
CA TYR A 90 7.34 14.59 -6.01
C TYR A 90 6.28 14.32 -7.09
N GLU A 91 6.64 13.56 -8.12
CA GLU A 91 5.73 13.23 -9.22
C GLU A 91 4.48 12.47 -8.77
N ILE A 92 4.65 11.47 -7.89
CA ILE A 92 3.52 10.72 -7.34
C ILE A 92 2.61 11.61 -6.48
N LEU A 93 3.20 12.40 -5.57
CA LEU A 93 2.44 13.26 -4.68
C LEU A 93 1.70 14.37 -5.43
N ARG A 94 2.34 15.00 -6.42
CA ARG A 94 1.73 16.00 -7.29
C ARG A 94 0.51 15.43 -8.03
N ARG A 95 0.62 14.22 -8.58
CA ARG A 95 -0.49 13.52 -9.25
C ARG A 95 -1.63 13.20 -8.28
N SER A 96 -1.29 12.72 -7.08
CA SER A 96 -2.25 12.44 -6.00
C SER A 96 -3.01 13.69 -5.56
N ILE A 97 -2.31 14.80 -5.35
CA ILE A 97 -2.90 16.09 -4.94
C ILE A 97 -3.92 16.54 -5.98
N LYS A 98 -3.51 16.55 -7.26
CA LYS A 98 -4.37 16.93 -8.39
C LYS A 98 -5.59 16.02 -8.53
N PHE A 99 -5.40 14.70 -8.46
CA PHE A 99 -6.48 13.73 -8.66
C PHE A 99 -7.53 13.78 -7.54
N HIS A 100 -7.08 13.86 -6.29
CA HIS A 100 -7.98 13.86 -5.13
C HIS A 100 -8.50 15.26 -4.75
N LYS A 101 -8.01 16.33 -5.38
CA LYS A 101 -8.40 17.74 -5.14
C LYS A 101 -8.25 18.12 -3.66
N ILE A 102 -7.08 17.85 -3.11
CA ILE A 102 -6.70 18.09 -1.71
C ILE A 102 -5.79 19.32 -1.60
N PRO A 103 -5.55 19.87 -0.39
CA PRO A 103 -4.62 20.97 -0.21
C PRO A 103 -3.25 20.67 -0.79
N ASP A 104 -2.64 21.69 -1.41
CA ASP A 104 -1.29 21.58 -1.96
C ASP A 104 -0.27 21.75 -0.83
N ASP A 105 0.23 20.62 -0.34
CA ASP A 105 1.32 20.52 0.64
C ASP A 105 2.49 19.71 0.06
N LEU A 106 2.72 19.84 -1.25
CA LEU A 106 3.62 18.98 -2.00
C LEU A 106 5.03 18.94 -1.42
N ASP A 107 5.63 20.09 -1.13
CA ASP A 107 6.99 20.18 -0.62
C ASP A 107 7.12 19.54 0.77
N GLU A 108 6.17 19.82 1.67
CA GLU A 108 6.12 19.19 2.99
C GLU A 108 5.85 17.69 2.92
N GLY A 109 5.02 17.27 1.97
CA GLY A 109 4.71 15.87 1.70
C GLY A 109 5.94 15.10 1.23
N VAL A 110 6.70 15.66 0.29
CA VAL A 110 7.97 15.10 -0.21
C VAL A 110 8.98 15.03 0.93
N ALA A 111 9.20 16.13 1.65
CA ALA A 111 10.12 16.18 2.78
C ALA A 111 9.77 15.12 3.84
N LYS A 112 8.49 14.98 4.20
CA LYS A 112 8.05 13.97 5.17
C LYS A 112 8.20 12.54 4.64
N ARG A 113 8.01 12.31 3.34
CA ARG A 113 8.27 11.01 2.73
C ARG A 113 9.75 10.65 2.80
N MET A 114 10.65 11.60 2.53
CA MET A 114 12.10 11.39 2.63
C MET A 114 12.54 11.14 4.08
N GLU A 115 12.02 11.91 5.04
CA GLU A 115 12.27 11.67 6.47
C GLU A 115 11.84 10.25 6.88
N ARG A 116 10.67 9.80 6.40
CA ARG A 116 10.16 8.45 6.71
C ARG A 116 11.10 7.36 6.22
N GLN A 117 11.88 7.55 5.15
CA GLN A 117 12.79 6.52 4.63
C GLN A 117 13.97 6.23 5.56
N GLN A 118 14.26 7.09 6.53
CA GLN A 118 15.33 6.86 7.51
C GLN A 118 15.11 5.58 8.33
N VAL A 119 13.87 5.09 8.41
CA VAL A 119 13.54 3.80 9.04
C VAL A 119 14.21 2.59 8.37
N LEU A 120 14.66 2.69 7.12
CA LEU A 120 15.41 1.62 6.45
C LEU A 120 16.82 1.46 7.04
N TYR A 121 17.37 2.52 7.63
CA TYR A 121 18.75 2.58 8.10
C TYR A 121 18.87 2.40 9.62
N GLN A 122 17.76 2.52 10.35
CA GLN A 122 17.74 2.60 11.81
C GLN A 122 16.89 1.49 12.44
N GLY A 123 17.25 1.08 13.66
CA GLY A 123 16.49 0.09 14.44
C GLY A 123 16.74 -1.36 14.02
N ASP A 124 15.77 -2.22 14.29
CA ASP A 124 15.81 -3.68 14.13
C ASP A 124 14.67 -4.20 13.22
N ARG A 125 14.02 -3.31 12.48
CA ARG A 125 12.87 -3.63 11.63
C ARG A 125 13.31 -4.33 10.35
N LEU A 126 12.53 -5.31 9.91
CA LEU A 126 12.75 -6.04 8.67
C LEU A 126 11.75 -5.62 7.61
N PHE A 127 12.24 -5.43 6.39
CA PHE A 127 11.44 -5.05 5.23
C PHE A 127 11.54 -6.14 4.17
N HIS A 128 10.44 -6.81 3.89
CA HIS A 128 10.32 -7.74 2.77
C HIS A 128 9.51 -7.07 1.66
N ILE A 129 10.13 -6.86 0.52
CA ILE A 129 9.59 -6.05 -0.56
C ILE A 129 9.57 -6.89 -1.83
N LEU A 130 8.38 -7.05 -2.38
CA LEU A 130 8.14 -7.64 -3.69
C LEU A 130 7.63 -6.57 -4.63
N MET A 131 8.21 -6.51 -5.81
CA MET A 131 7.85 -5.57 -6.85
C MET A 131 7.53 -6.32 -8.14
N GLY A 132 6.53 -5.90 -8.89
CA GLY A 132 6.39 -6.38 -10.28
C GLY A 132 7.43 -5.72 -11.18
N GLU A 133 8.03 -6.46 -12.11
CA GLU A 133 9.00 -5.91 -13.06
C GLU A 133 8.45 -4.70 -13.83
N SER A 134 7.13 -4.66 -14.08
CA SER A 134 6.48 -3.52 -14.74
C SER A 134 6.74 -2.17 -14.05
N ALA A 135 6.97 -2.15 -12.73
CA ALA A 135 7.28 -0.94 -11.98
C ALA A 135 8.63 -0.32 -12.37
N LEU A 136 9.55 -1.09 -12.96
CA LEU A 136 10.82 -0.58 -13.48
C LEU A 136 10.63 0.23 -14.77
N TYR A 137 9.57 -0.07 -15.53
CA TYR A 137 9.32 0.48 -16.86
C TYR A 137 8.24 1.57 -16.85
N ASN A 138 7.24 1.48 -15.97
CA ASN A 138 6.19 2.49 -15.84
C ASN A 138 6.76 3.88 -15.59
N ASN A 139 6.39 4.85 -16.43
CA ASN A 139 7.01 6.16 -16.44
C ASN A 139 6.47 7.09 -15.32
N VAL A 140 7.37 7.51 -14.43
CA VAL A 140 7.11 8.52 -13.41
C VAL A 140 8.20 9.59 -13.50
N GLY A 141 7.83 10.77 -14.00
CA GLY A 141 8.74 11.91 -14.12
C GLY A 141 9.70 11.91 -15.31
N GLY A 142 9.58 10.96 -16.24
CA GLY A 142 10.47 10.86 -17.40
C GLY A 142 11.77 10.10 -17.11
N ASN A 143 12.61 9.96 -18.13
CA ASN A 143 13.80 9.10 -18.06
C ASN A 143 14.79 9.54 -16.97
N SER A 144 15.04 10.84 -16.79
CA SER A 144 15.96 11.34 -15.75
C SER A 144 15.52 10.92 -14.33
N VAL A 145 14.25 11.13 -14.00
CA VAL A 145 13.68 10.74 -12.69
C VAL A 145 13.75 9.23 -12.50
N MET A 146 13.39 8.48 -13.54
CA MET A 146 13.41 7.02 -13.47
C MET A 146 14.82 6.45 -13.36
N THR A 147 15.81 6.98 -14.07
CA THR A 147 17.21 6.53 -13.96
C THR A 147 17.72 6.69 -12.54
N GLY A 148 17.59 7.89 -11.95
CA GLY A 148 17.99 8.11 -10.56
C GLY A 148 17.22 7.24 -9.56
N GLN A 149 15.96 6.95 -9.86
CA GLN A 149 15.16 6.01 -9.07
C GLN A 149 15.63 4.55 -9.17
N LEU A 150 16.05 4.09 -10.35
CA LEU A 150 16.56 2.73 -10.53
C LEU A 150 17.93 2.56 -9.87
N ASP A 151 18.80 3.58 -9.94
CA ASP A 151 20.07 3.61 -9.20
C ASP A 151 19.84 3.50 -7.69
N ARG A 152 18.80 4.18 -7.19
CA ARG A 152 18.40 4.09 -5.78
C ARG A 152 18.01 2.65 -5.39
N LEU A 153 17.33 1.90 -6.25
CA LEU A 153 16.99 0.50 -5.98
C LEU A 153 18.25 -0.37 -5.83
N MET A 154 19.23 -0.19 -6.72
CA MET A 154 20.51 -0.91 -6.66
C MET A 154 21.24 -0.71 -5.34
N ALA A 155 21.20 0.52 -4.81
CA ALA A 155 21.78 0.85 -3.51
C ALA A 155 21.01 0.21 -2.33
N ILE A 156 19.67 0.18 -2.38
CA ILE A 156 18.85 -0.37 -1.28
C ILE A 156 18.97 -1.89 -1.16
N MET A 157 19.17 -2.60 -2.26
CA MET A 157 19.35 -4.06 -2.25
C MET A 157 20.56 -4.53 -1.42
N GLY A 158 21.50 -3.63 -1.09
CA GLY A 158 22.63 -3.93 -0.20
C GLY A 158 22.32 -3.75 1.30
N LEU A 159 21.13 -3.29 1.69
CA LEU A 159 20.81 -3.04 3.09
C LEU A 159 20.50 -4.34 3.84
N PRO A 160 21.11 -4.59 5.01
CA PRO A 160 20.99 -5.86 5.73
C PRO A 160 19.57 -6.15 6.25
N ARG A 161 18.72 -5.13 6.31
CA ARG A 161 17.33 -5.21 6.81
C ARG A 161 16.29 -5.28 5.70
N VAL A 162 16.74 -5.31 4.44
CA VAL A 162 15.86 -5.29 3.28
C VAL A 162 16.03 -6.58 2.48
N SER A 163 14.96 -7.36 2.39
CA SER A 163 14.79 -8.42 1.41
C SER A 163 14.03 -7.85 0.23
N PHE A 164 14.64 -7.83 -0.95
CA PHE A 164 14.05 -7.25 -2.16
C PHE A 164 13.98 -8.28 -3.28
N GLY A 165 12.76 -8.50 -3.78
CA GLY A 165 12.48 -9.39 -4.91
C GLY A 165 11.69 -8.69 -6.00
N ILE A 166 11.96 -9.09 -7.24
CA ILE A 166 11.23 -8.63 -8.43
C ILE A 166 10.51 -9.84 -9.04
N ILE A 167 9.22 -9.71 -9.31
CA ILE A 167 8.44 -10.72 -10.04
C ILE A 167 8.59 -10.42 -11.54
N PRO A 168 9.26 -11.30 -12.31
CA PRO A 168 9.49 -11.09 -13.73
C PRO A 168 8.18 -11.00 -14.53
N THR A 169 8.22 -10.28 -15.62
CA THR A 169 7.16 -10.22 -16.64
C THR A 169 6.99 -11.60 -17.26
N GLY A 170 5.74 -11.99 -17.53
CA GLY A 170 5.42 -13.32 -18.05
C GLY A 170 5.28 -14.41 -16.98
N THR A 171 5.54 -14.08 -15.72
CA THR A 171 5.21 -14.97 -14.58
C THR A 171 3.70 -15.21 -14.51
N GLU A 172 3.30 -16.46 -14.33
CA GLU A 172 1.89 -16.82 -14.09
C GLU A 172 1.39 -16.19 -12.77
N LEU A 173 0.29 -15.45 -12.88
CA LEU A 173 -0.32 -14.82 -11.70
C LEU A 173 -1.21 -15.83 -10.98
N PRO A 174 -1.03 -16.02 -9.66
CA PRO A 174 -1.83 -16.98 -8.90
C PRO A 174 -3.29 -16.55 -8.73
N MET A 175 -3.57 -15.25 -8.83
CA MET A 175 -4.90 -14.63 -8.66
C MET A 175 -4.88 -13.17 -9.12
N GLN A 176 -6.04 -12.52 -9.08
CA GLN A 176 -6.11 -11.06 -9.20
C GLN A 176 -5.48 -10.41 -7.96
N LEU A 177 -4.54 -9.49 -8.20
CA LEU A 177 -3.79 -8.86 -7.13
C LEU A 177 -3.87 -7.33 -7.24
N THR A 178 -3.84 -6.68 -6.09
CA THR A 178 -3.60 -5.24 -5.94
C THR A 178 -2.40 -5.05 -5.02
N ASN A 179 -1.89 -3.82 -4.93
CA ASN A 179 -0.81 -3.52 -4.00
C ASN A 179 -1.29 -3.67 -2.54
N PHE A 180 -0.38 -4.10 -1.67
CA PHE A 180 -0.66 -4.17 -0.24
C PHE A 180 0.60 -3.98 0.61
N VAL A 181 0.41 -3.52 1.83
CA VAL A 181 1.45 -3.36 2.85
C VAL A 181 0.98 -3.98 4.15
N MET A 182 1.72 -4.96 4.64
CA MET A 182 1.47 -5.64 5.91
C MET A 182 2.35 -5.03 7.00
N PHE A 183 1.75 -4.82 8.17
CA PHE A 183 2.37 -4.31 9.39
C PHE A 183 2.25 -5.40 10.46
N ASP A 184 3.29 -6.24 10.57
CA ASP A 184 3.28 -7.50 11.32
C ASP A 184 2.04 -8.36 10.97
N GLU A 185 1.54 -9.12 11.94
CA GLU A 185 0.28 -9.87 11.85
C GLU A 185 -0.93 -9.04 12.31
N ARG A 186 -0.81 -7.71 12.33
CA ARG A 186 -1.80 -6.81 12.95
C ARG A 186 -2.68 -6.09 11.95
N ARG A 187 -2.14 -5.75 10.78
CA ARG A 187 -2.83 -4.92 9.79
C ARG A 187 -2.27 -5.12 8.40
N VAL A 188 -3.15 -5.17 7.41
CA VAL A 188 -2.81 -5.01 6.00
C VAL A 188 -3.51 -3.77 5.47
N THR A 189 -2.75 -2.92 4.81
CA THR A 189 -3.24 -1.76 4.07
C THR A 189 -3.28 -2.11 2.59
N VAL A 190 -4.41 -1.87 1.95
CA VAL A 190 -4.62 -2.13 0.52
C VAL A 190 -5.09 -0.85 -0.14
N GLU A 191 -4.42 -0.42 -1.20
CA GLU A 191 -4.82 0.80 -1.89
C GLU A 191 -5.75 0.45 -3.05
N THR A 192 -6.85 1.19 -3.14
CA THR A 192 -7.75 1.19 -4.30
C THR A 192 -7.72 2.58 -4.93
N VAL A 193 -8.38 2.73 -6.07
CA VAL A 193 -8.44 4.04 -6.78
C VAL A 193 -9.10 5.12 -5.91
N THR A 194 -10.11 4.77 -5.11
CA THR A 194 -10.93 5.75 -4.36
C THR A 194 -10.68 5.75 -2.86
N ALA A 195 -10.11 4.68 -2.32
CA ALA A 195 -9.94 4.49 -0.88
C ALA A 195 -8.74 3.61 -0.52
N GLU A 196 -8.35 3.70 0.74
CA GLU A 196 -7.49 2.74 1.41
C GLU A 196 -8.36 1.77 2.22
N LEU A 197 -8.12 0.46 2.07
CA LEU A 197 -8.70 -0.56 2.93
C LEU A 197 -7.72 -0.92 4.05
N ALA A 198 -8.24 -0.99 5.27
CA ALA A 198 -7.53 -1.43 6.46
C ALA A 198 -8.04 -2.80 6.92
N VAL A 199 -7.34 -3.86 6.55
CA VAL A 199 -7.67 -5.23 6.91
C VAL A 199 -7.01 -5.57 8.24
N THR A 200 -7.83 -5.88 9.26
CA THR A 200 -7.38 -6.25 10.60
C THR A 200 -7.90 -7.61 11.06
N GLN A 201 -8.77 -8.26 10.27
CA GLN A 201 -9.30 -9.58 10.60
C GLN A 201 -8.19 -10.64 10.48
N PRO A 202 -7.89 -11.43 11.53
CA PRO A 202 -6.77 -12.38 11.51
C PRO A 202 -6.84 -13.40 10.37
N ARG A 203 -8.05 -13.85 10.00
CA ARG A 203 -8.26 -14.77 8.87
C ARG A 203 -7.85 -14.17 7.52
N GLU A 204 -8.11 -12.88 7.33
CA GLU A 204 -7.76 -12.18 6.08
C GLU A 204 -6.27 -11.84 6.07
N ILE A 205 -5.69 -11.44 7.21
CA ILE A 205 -4.24 -11.23 7.34
C ILE A 205 -3.47 -12.50 6.97
N ARG A 206 -3.93 -13.68 7.41
CA ARG A 206 -3.33 -14.97 7.01
C ARG A 206 -3.41 -15.21 5.50
N ALA A 207 -4.51 -14.84 4.85
CA ALA A 207 -4.62 -14.92 3.40
C ALA A 207 -3.60 -14.02 2.70
N TYR A 208 -3.40 -12.78 3.17
CA TYR A 208 -2.35 -11.90 2.65
C TYR A 208 -0.94 -12.45 2.86
N HIS A 209 -0.67 -13.12 3.98
CA HIS A 209 0.59 -13.81 4.21
C HIS A 209 0.82 -14.91 3.20
N GLN A 210 -0.17 -15.79 3.00
CA GLN A 210 -0.10 -16.87 2.02
C GLN A 210 0.13 -16.32 0.61
N THR A 211 -0.59 -15.25 0.23
CA THR A 211 -0.39 -14.58 -1.05
C THR A 211 1.02 -14.01 -1.18
N PHE A 212 1.55 -13.37 -0.13
CA PHE A 212 2.92 -12.85 -0.14
C PHE A 212 3.96 -13.95 -0.34
N ASP A 213 3.79 -15.10 0.31
CA ASP A 213 4.71 -16.24 0.20
C ASP A 213 4.69 -16.86 -1.20
N ILE A 214 3.51 -17.00 -1.82
CA ILE A 214 3.38 -17.43 -3.22
C ILE A 214 4.13 -16.47 -4.15
N LEU A 215 3.91 -15.17 -3.97
CA LEU A 215 4.57 -14.14 -4.78
C LEU A 215 6.09 -14.11 -4.56
N ALA A 216 6.55 -14.37 -3.34
CA ALA A 216 7.97 -14.48 -3.04
C ALA A 216 8.60 -15.66 -3.79
N GLY A 217 7.90 -16.81 -3.84
CA GLY A 217 8.31 -17.98 -4.62
C GLY A 217 8.41 -17.74 -6.12
N HIS A 218 7.68 -16.75 -6.65
CA HIS A 218 7.75 -16.32 -8.06
C HIS A 218 8.77 -15.20 -8.31
N SER A 219 9.37 -14.64 -7.27
CA SER A 219 10.27 -13.49 -7.39
C SER A 219 11.73 -13.94 -7.57
N VAL A 220 12.48 -13.15 -8.34
CA VAL A 220 13.94 -13.23 -8.38
C VAL A 220 14.54 -12.23 -7.39
N THR A 221 15.68 -12.59 -6.79
CA THR A 221 16.42 -11.76 -5.83
C THR A 221 17.91 -11.68 -6.23
N GLY A 222 18.72 -10.92 -5.48
CA GLY A 222 20.16 -10.86 -5.71
C GLY A 222 20.53 -10.40 -7.12
N ASP A 223 21.48 -11.09 -7.76
CA ASP A 223 22.00 -10.70 -9.07
C ASP A 223 20.96 -10.75 -10.19
N ALA A 224 20.05 -11.72 -10.17
CA ALA A 224 18.97 -11.79 -11.14
C ALA A 224 18.04 -10.56 -11.07
N ALA A 225 17.75 -10.07 -9.86
CA ALA A 225 17.00 -8.82 -9.69
C ALA A 225 17.82 -7.59 -10.15
N ARG A 226 19.14 -7.57 -9.91
CA ARG A 226 20.03 -6.50 -10.40
C ARG A 226 20.07 -6.45 -11.92
N ASP A 227 20.05 -7.60 -12.58
CA ASP A 227 20.04 -7.68 -14.04
C ASP A 227 18.76 -7.11 -14.65
N LEU A 228 17.59 -7.37 -14.02
CA LEU A 228 16.33 -6.73 -14.44
C LEU A 228 16.38 -5.21 -14.30
N ILE A 229 16.94 -4.70 -13.19
CA ILE A 229 17.11 -3.26 -12.99
C ILE A 229 18.06 -2.66 -14.03
N ARG A 230 19.19 -3.33 -14.31
CA ARG A 230 20.16 -2.87 -15.33
C ARG A 230 19.53 -2.78 -16.71
N LYS A 231 18.79 -3.80 -17.13
CA LYS A 231 18.04 -3.79 -18.40
C LYS A 231 17.05 -2.62 -18.46
N ALA A 232 16.38 -2.31 -17.36
CA ALA A 232 15.46 -1.18 -17.30
C ALA A 232 16.16 0.17 -17.38
N VAL A 233 17.39 0.30 -16.84
CA VAL A 233 18.23 1.51 -17.00
C VAL A 233 18.69 1.66 -18.46
N GLU A 234 19.19 0.59 -19.07
CA GLU A 234 19.64 0.58 -20.47
C GLU A 234 18.54 0.98 -21.44
N ALA A 235 17.31 0.45 -21.25
CA ALA A 235 16.15 0.77 -22.07
C ALA A 235 15.70 2.25 -22.00
N ARG A 236 16.22 3.03 -21.04
CA ARG A 236 15.93 4.47 -20.90
C ARG A 236 17.00 5.37 -21.52
N ALA A 237 18.14 4.79 -21.90
CA ALA A 237 19.24 5.49 -22.57
C ALA A 237 19.08 5.52 -24.10
N THR A 238 18.19 4.68 -24.63
CA THR A 238 17.77 4.61 -26.04
C THR A 238 16.54 5.46 -26.30
#